data_AF-A0A4Q3BY32-F1
#
_entry.id   AF-A0A4Q3BY32-F1
#
_cell.length_a   1.000
_cell.length_b   1.000
_cell.length_c   1.000
_cell.angle_alpha   90.00
_cell.angle_beta   90.00
_cell.angle_gamma   90.00
#
_symmetry.space_group_name_H-M   'P 1'
#
loop_
_entity.id
_entity.type
_entity.pdbx_description
1 polymer ?
#
loop_
_entity_poly.entity_id
_entity_poly.type
_entity_poly.pdbx_seq_one_letter_code
_entity_poly.pdbx_strand_id
1 'polypeptide(L)'
;IFIFNKKGEMLLQQRATGKYHSAGLWTNTCCSHPLPGETTIAAAQRRLKEEMGFETPVEKIFQFTYKTAFDNGLTEHEVDHVFTGIYDGPVNANPEEVNDFAYHSMEHIRHSINTAPHLYTSWFIIAFPKLETYLAGV
;
A
#
# COMPACT_ATOMS: atom_id res chain seq x y z
N ILE A 1 1.93 -0.36 -3.64
CA ILE A 1 3.36 0.06 -3.53
C ILE A 1 3.82 -0.10 -2.09
N PHE A 2 4.94 -0.77 -1.86
CA PHE A 2 5.54 -1.00 -0.55
C PHE A 2 6.88 -0.26 -0.46
N ILE A 3 6.96 0.80 0.33
CA ILE A 3 8.19 1.56 0.52
C ILE A 3 8.81 1.22 1.85
N PHE A 4 10.13 1.04 1.86
CA PHE A 4 10.92 0.77 3.05
C PHE A 4 11.87 1.92 3.33
N ASN A 5 12.21 2.15 4.60
CA ASN A 5 13.36 2.99 4.95
C ASN A 5 14.65 2.16 5.01
N LYS A 6 15.81 2.79 5.21
CA LYS A 6 17.11 2.09 5.33
C LYS A 6 17.22 1.17 6.54
N LYS A 7 16.30 1.25 7.51
CA LYS A 7 16.22 0.33 8.65
C LYS A 7 15.42 -0.93 8.32
N GLY A 8 14.84 -1.03 7.13
CA GLY A 8 13.97 -2.14 6.73
C GLY A 8 12.55 -2.05 7.30
N GLU A 9 12.14 -0.89 7.80
CA GLU A 9 10.76 -0.64 8.24
C GLU A 9 9.92 -0.22 7.04
N MET A 10 8.71 -0.77 6.93
CA MET A 10 7.75 -0.44 5.87
C MET A 10 6.96 0.81 6.25
N LEU A 11 6.82 1.73 5.30
CA LEU A 11 5.92 2.87 5.39
C LEU A 11 4.47 2.44 5.13
N LEU A 12 3.63 2.55 6.14
CA LEU A 12 2.18 2.40 6.05
C LEU A 12 1.50 3.77 5.95
N GLN A 13 0.33 3.78 5.34
CA GLN A 13 -0.57 4.93 5.35
C GLN A 13 -1.93 4.52 5.92
N GLN A 14 -2.55 5.39 6.71
CA GLN A 14 -3.94 5.29 7.12
C GLN A 14 -4.77 6.10 6.13
N ARG A 15 -5.72 5.46 5.47
CA ARG A 15 -6.55 6.11 4.44
C ARG A 15 -7.37 7.26 5.05
N ALA A 16 -7.44 8.39 4.35
CA ALA A 16 -8.28 9.52 4.74
C ALA A 16 -9.72 9.10 5.07
N THR A 17 -10.33 9.76 6.06
CA THR A 17 -11.70 9.45 6.52
C THR A 17 -12.77 9.76 5.47
N GLY A 18 -12.45 10.62 4.49
CA GLY A 18 -13.33 10.98 3.37
C GLY A 18 -13.33 9.99 2.20
N LYS A 19 -12.52 8.92 2.23
CA LYS A 19 -12.48 7.94 1.13
C LYS A 19 -13.82 7.18 1.02
N TYR A 20 -14.30 6.99 -0.21
CA TYR A 20 -15.60 6.35 -0.46
C TYR A 20 -15.69 4.88 0.00
N HIS A 21 -14.56 4.21 0.18
CA HIS A 21 -14.44 2.87 0.75
C HIS A 21 -13.13 2.73 1.54
N SER A 22 -13.12 1.80 2.49
CA SER A 22 -11.94 1.47 3.31
C SER A 22 -11.32 2.70 4.00
N ALA A 23 -12.14 3.70 4.36
CA ALA A 23 -11.70 4.91 5.03
C ALA A 23 -11.20 4.61 6.45
N GLY A 24 -10.14 5.28 6.89
CA GLY A 24 -9.55 5.09 8.21
C GLY A 24 -8.78 3.77 8.41
N LEU A 25 -8.76 2.88 7.41
CA LEU A 25 -8.00 1.64 7.46
C LEU A 25 -6.53 1.88 7.09
N TRP A 26 -5.65 1.14 7.77
CA TRP A 26 -4.23 1.08 7.48
C TRP A 26 -3.94 0.19 6.26
N THR A 27 -2.97 0.59 5.45
CA THR A 27 -2.56 -0.13 4.25
C THR A 27 -1.11 0.16 3.90
N ASN A 28 -0.60 -0.49 2.84
CA ASN A 28 0.73 -0.21 2.31
C ASN A 28 0.86 1.24 1.80
N THR A 29 2.09 1.67 1.53
CA THR A 29 2.43 3.09 1.29
C THR A 29 1.53 3.84 0.31
N CYS A 30 1.10 3.22 -0.79
CA CYS A 30 0.17 3.80 -1.75
C CYS A 30 -0.47 2.71 -2.64
N CYS A 31 -1.75 2.86 -2.96
CA CYS A 31 -2.52 1.99 -3.86
C CYS A 31 -3.46 2.83 -4.73
N SER A 32 -3.42 2.61 -6.04
CA SER A 32 -4.24 3.31 -7.02
C SER A 32 -4.16 2.61 -8.39
N HIS A 33 -4.90 3.12 -9.37
CA HIS A 33 -4.97 2.60 -10.73
C HIS A 33 -4.14 3.42 -11.72
N PRO A 34 -3.64 2.79 -12.79
CA PRO A 34 -3.16 3.50 -13.96
C PRO A 34 -4.31 4.17 -14.72
N LEU A 35 -4.03 5.33 -15.31
CA LEU A 35 -4.92 5.96 -16.28
C LEU A 35 -4.92 5.18 -17.62
N PRO A 36 -5.94 5.36 -18.48
CA PRO A 36 -5.93 4.80 -19.82
C PRO A 36 -4.66 5.20 -20.60
N GLY A 37 -3.90 4.20 -21.05
CA GLY A 37 -2.63 4.40 -21.77
C GLY A 37 -1.41 4.67 -20.87
N GLU A 38 -1.58 4.75 -19.54
CA GLU A 38 -0.49 4.91 -18.59
C GLU A 38 0.12 3.56 -18.21
N THR A 39 1.45 3.49 -18.12
CA THR A 39 2.11 2.28 -17.61
C THR A 39 1.92 2.18 -16.10
N THR A 40 1.88 0.97 -15.56
CA THR A 40 1.69 0.77 -14.11
C THR A 40 2.82 1.35 -13.27
N ILE A 41 4.05 1.39 -13.78
CA ILE A 41 5.17 2.04 -13.09
C ILE A 41 5.04 3.57 -13.08
N ALA A 42 4.59 4.17 -14.19
CA ALA A 42 4.35 5.62 -14.24
C ALA A 42 3.20 6.01 -13.29
N ALA A 43 2.12 5.23 -13.27
CA ALA A 43 1.02 5.41 -12.34
C ALA A 43 1.48 5.30 -10.88
N ALA A 44 2.33 4.31 -10.57
CA ALA A 44 2.87 4.12 -9.23
C ALA A 44 3.70 5.33 -8.77
N GLN A 45 4.60 5.84 -9.61
CA GLN A 45 5.42 7.02 -9.31
C GLN A 45 4.57 8.27 -9.13
N ARG A 46 3.60 8.49 -10.03
CA ARG A 46 2.68 9.63 -9.97
C ARG A 46 1.85 9.61 -8.69
N ARG A 47 1.21 8.48 -8.37
CA ARG A 47 0.34 8.36 -7.19
C ARG A 47 1.11 8.41 -5.88
N LEU A 48 2.33 7.87 -5.83
CA LEU A 48 3.19 8.02 -4.67
C LEU A 48 3.48 9.50 -4.37
N LYS A 49 3.74 10.30 -5.41
CA LYS A 49 3.91 11.74 -5.27
C LYS A 49 2.63 12.45 -4.85
N GLU A 50 1.50 12.14 -5.49
CA GLU A 50 0.21 12.78 -5.22
C GLU A 50 -0.31 12.48 -3.81
N GLU A 51 -0.17 11.25 -3.32
CA GLU A 51 -0.71 10.82 -2.02
C GLU A 51 0.29 11.04 -0.88
N MET A 52 1.56 10.69 -1.06
CA MET A 52 2.55 10.69 0.02
C MET A 52 3.52 11.90 -0.03
N GLY A 53 3.47 12.68 -1.11
CA GLY A 53 4.25 13.91 -1.25
C GLY A 53 5.72 13.71 -1.61
N PHE A 54 6.11 12.51 -2.06
CA PHE A 54 7.50 12.22 -2.42
C PHE A 54 7.63 11.31 -3.64
N GLU A 55 8.83 11.32 -4.21
CA GLU A 55 9.23 10.45 -5.32
C GLU A 55 10.42 9.59 -4.90
N THR A 56 10.43 8.33 -5.33
CA THR A 56 11.57 7.43 -5.22
C THR A 56 11.55 6.41 -6.36
N PRO A 57 12.70 5.87 -6.80
CA PRO A 57 12.70 4.72 -7.70
C PRO A 57 11.93 3.55 -7.09
N VAL A 58 11.07 2.95 -7.90
CA VAL A 58 10.33 1.75 -7.54
C VAL A 58 10.52 0.68 -8.60
N GLU A 59 10.54 -0.58 -8.18
CA GLU A 59 10.68 -1.73 -9.05
C GLU A 59 9.46 -2.65 -8.90
N LYS A 60 9.00 -3.24 -10.01
CA LYS A 60 7.92 -4.22 -9.98
C LYS A 60 8.47 -5.55 -9.49
N ILE A 61 7.86 -6.11 -8.46
CA ILE A 61 8.29 -7.39 -7.88
C ILE A 61 7.40 -8.56 -8.30
N PHE A 62 6.08 -8.39 -8.26
CA PHE A 62 5.12 -9.41 -8.71
C PHE A 62 3.78 -8.79 -9.06
N GLN A 63 2.83 -9.62 -9.49
CA GLN A 63 1.43 -9.24 -9.62
C GLN A 63 0.54 -10.40 -9.17
N PHE A 64 -0.67 -10.09 -8.74
CA PHE A 64 -1.66 -11.10 -8.38
C PHE A 64 -3.06 -10.60 -8.68
N THR A 65 -4.02 -11.52 -8.80
CA THR A 65 -5.43 -11.17 -8.94
C THR A 65 -6.15 -11.44 -7.64
N TYR A 66 -7.00 -10.51 -7.21
CA TYR A 66 -7.86 -10.71 -6.06
C TYR A 66 -9.27 -10.18 -6.34
N LYS A 67 -10.22 -10.69 -5.58
CA LYS A 67 -11.61 -10.22 -5.59
C LYS A 67 -12.11 -10.13 -4.16
N THR A 68 -12.63 -8.97 -3.79
CA THR A 68 -13.14 -8.70 -2.44
C THR A 68 -14.46 -7.94 -2.55
N ALA A 69 -15.48 -8.43 -1.84
CA ALA A 69 -16.73 -7.70 -1.63
C ALA A 69 -16.66 -6.93 -0.30
N PHE A 70 -17.28 -5.76 -0.26
CA PHE A 70 -17.36 -4.90 0.91
C PHE A 70 -18.80 -4.81 1.43
N ASP A 71 -18.96 -4.51 2.73
CA ASP A 71 -20.26 -4.45 3.39
C ASP A 71 -21.19 -3.37 2.81
N ASN A 72 -20.63 -2.35 2.15
CA ASN A 72 -21.38 -1.29 1.47
C ASN A 72 -21.86 -1.70 0.06
N GLY A 73 -21.75 -2.97 -0.31
CA GLY A 73 -22.17 -3.50 -1.61
C GLY A 73 -21.17 -3.26 -2.75
N LEU A 74 -20.03 -2.62 -2.48
CA LEU A 74 -18.95 -2.49 -3.46
C LEU A 74 -18.18 -3.81 -3.61
N THR A 75 -17.50 -3.97 -4.74
CA THR A 75 -16.60 -5.10 -5.00
C THR A 75 -15.37 -4.60 -5.74
N GLU A 76 -14.20 -4.95 -5.23
CA GLU A 76 -12.94 -4.87 -5.96
C GLU A 76 -12.66 -6.19 -6.67
N HIS A 77 -12.23 -6.10 -7.92
CA HIS A 77 -11.75 -7.25 -8.69
C HIS A 77 -10.64 -6.77 -9.62
N GLU A 78 -9.39 -6.99 -9.20
CA GLU A 78 -8.24 -6.28 -9.76
C GLU A 78 -7.09 -7.23 -10.04
N VAL A 79 -6.31 -6.90 -11.07
CA VAL A 79 -4.95 -7.40 -11.26
C VAL A 79 -4.04 -6.38 -10.61
N ASP A 80 -3.54 -6.70 -9.42
CA ASP A 80 -2.75 -5.79 -8.62
C ASP A 80 -1.26 -5.93 -8.96
N HIS A 81 -0.64 -4.81 -9.33
CA HIS A 81 0.76 -4.74 -9.72
C HIS A 81 1.58 -4.25 -8.52
N VAL A 82 2.43 -5.13 -7.99
CA VAL A 82 3.16 -4.84 -6.77
C VAL A 82 4.53 -4.26 -7.07
N PHE A 83 4.80 -3.12 -6.47
CA PHE A 83 6.06 -2.39 -6.56
C PHE A 83 6.68 -2.22 -5.18
N THR A 84 8.01 -2.23 -5.12
CA THR A 84 8.81 -1.91 -3.93
C THR A 84 9.81 -0.78 -4.20
N GLY A 85 10.26 -0.11 -3.15
CA GLY A 85 11.29 0.94 -3.22
C GLY A 85 11.83 1.32 -1.84
N ILE A 86 12.87 2.15 -1.82
CA ILE A 86 13.49 2.65 -0.58
C ILE A 86 13.34 4.16 -0.49
N TYR A 87 12.94 4.67 0.68
CA TYR A 87 12.82 6.10 0.95
C TYR A 87 13.00 6.43 2.44
N ASP A 88 13.95 7.33 2.74
CA ASP A 88 14.26 7.86 4.09
C ASP A 88 14.04 9.38 4.19
N GLY A 89 13.39 9.98 3.19
CA GLY A 89 13.14 11.41 3.18
C GLY A 89 11.89 11.80 3.98
N PRO A 90 11.58 13.11 4.05
CA PRO A 90 10.37 13.60 4.69
C PRO A 90 9.11 13.17 3.91
N VAL A 91 8.08 12.75 4.63
CA VAL A 91 6.74 12.44 4.07
C VAL A 91 5.85 13.67 4.26
N ASN A 92 5.30 14.18 3.17
CA ASN A 92 4.34 15.29 3.17
C ASN A 92 3.03 14.82 2.54
N ALA A 93 2.34 13.93 3.26
CA ALA A 93 1.16 13.26 2.75
C ALA A 93 0.00 14.23 2.51
N ASN A 94 -0.77 13.99 1.45
CA ASN A 94 -1.96 14.77 1.14
C ASN A 94 -3.08 14.39 2.13
N PRO A 95 -3.57 15.34 2.97
CA PRO A 95 -4.59 15.04 3.97
C PRO A 95 -5.95 14.61 3.40
N GLU A 96 -6.21 14.87 2.11
CA GLU A 96 -7.41 14.39 1.42
C GLU A 96 -7.34 12.88 1.09
N GLU A 97 -6.13 12.32 1.05
CA GLU A 97 -5.86 10.93 0.67
C GLU A 97 -5.40 10.07 1.87
N VAL A 98 -4.61 10.68 2.75
CA VAL A 98 -3.91 10.03 3.86
C VAL A 98 -4.22 10.75 5.17
N ASN A 99 -4.82 10.05 6.12
CA ASN A 99 -5.11 10.54 7.47
C ASN A 99 -3.87 10.53 8.37
N ASP A 100 -3.04 9.50 8.24
CA ASP A 100 -1.84 9.27 9.07
C ASP A 100 -0.84 8.36 8.33
N PHE A 101 0.41 8.30 8.78
CA PHE A 101 1.43 7.40 8.25
C PHE A 101 2.40 6.96 9.34
N ALA A 102 2.92 5.73 9.21
CA ALA A 102 3.86 5.18 10.19
C ALA A 102 4.85 4.21 9.55
N TYR A 103 6.08 4.20 10.08
CA TYR A 103 7.06 3.17 9.76
C TYR A 103 6.99 2.06 10.80
N HIS A 104 6.83 0.82 10.34
CA HIS A 104 6.83 -0.35 11.22
C HIS A 104 7.69 -1.48 10.65
N SER A 105 8.30 -2.26 11.55
CA SER A 105 9.00 -3.48 11.15
C SER A 105 8.02 -4.51 10.57
N MET A 106 8.50 -5.37 9.68
CA MET A 106 7.70 -6.47 9.12
C MET A 106 7.11 -7.36 10.22
N GLU A 107 7.87 -7.63 11.28
CA GLU A 107 7.41 -8.42 12.43
C GLU A 107 6.24 -7.75 13.16
N HIS A 108 6.34 -6.44 13.41
CA HIS A 108 5.27 -5.67 14.05
C HIS A 108 3.99 -5.71 13.20
N ILE A 109 4.12 -5.48 11.90
CA ILE A 109 2.98 -5.49 10.97
C ILE A 109 2.31 -6.87 10.95
N ARG A 110 3.10 -7.95 10.85
CA ARG A 110 2.58 -9.31 10.89
C ARG A 110 1.81 -9.59 12.18
N HIS A 111 2.37 -9.19 13.32
CA HIS A 111 1.69 -9.34 14.61
C HIS A 111 0.38 -8.55 14.67
N SER A 112 0.38 -7.31 14.18
CA SER A 112 -0.80 -6.44 14.15
C SER A 112 -1.89 -6.97 13.22
N ILE A 113 -1.55 -7.46 12.03
CA ILE A 113 -2.50 -8.12 11.11
C ILE A 113 -3.14 -9.34 11.79
N ASN A 114 -2.35 -10.14 12.52
CA ASN A 114 -2.86 -11.35 13.18
C ASN A 114 -3.74 -11.07 14.40
N THR A 115 -3.53 -9.94 15.08
CA THR A 115 -4.25 -9.59 16.32
C THR A 115 -5.42 -8.63 16.09
N ALA A 116 -5.31 -7.76 15.09
CA ALA A 116 -6.31 -6.75 14.76
C ALA A 116 -6.47 -6.58 13.23
N PRO A 117 -6.87 -7.64 12.49
CA PRO A 117 -6.97 -7.59 11.03
C PRO A 117 -7.96 -6.55 10.52
N HIS A 118 -9.00 -6.23 11.31
CA HIS A 118 -10.02 -5.24 10.98
C HIS A 118 -9.50 -3.80 10.84
N LEU A 119 -8.27 -3.53 11.31
CA LEU A 119 -7.61 -2.23 11.13
C LEU A 119 -7.02 -2.06 9.72
N TYR A 120 -6.95 -3.12 8.94
CA TYR A 120 -6.24 -3.14 7.66
C TYR A 120 -7.18 -3.34 6.47
N THR A 121 -6.76 -2.83 5.32
CA THR A 121 -7.49 -3.05 4.07
C THR A 121 -7.37 -4.49 3.59
N SER A 122 -8.40 -4.99 2.93
CA SER A 122 -8.45 -6.40 2.49
C SER A 122 -7.30 -6.75 1.54
N TRP A 123 -6.96 -5.88 0.58
CA TRP A 123 -5.83 -6.11 -0.32
C TRP A 123 -4.50 -6.17 0.42
N PHE A 124 -4.31 -5.39 1.49
CA PHE A 124 -3.08 -5.41 2.26
C PHE A 124 -2.91 -6.74 3.01
N ILE A 125 -3.97 -7.27 3.61
CA ILE A 125 -3.98 -8.58 4.26
C ILE A 125 -3.62 -9.70 3.25
N ILE A 126 -4.05 -9.57 1.99
CA ILE A 126 -3.75 -10.53 0.92
C ILE A 126 -2.32 -10.37 0.40
N ALA A 127 -1.86 -9.13 0.22
CA ALA A 127 -0.59 -8.81 -0.41
C ALA A 127 0.60 -8.98 0.55
N PHE A 128 0.42 -8.69 1.85
CA PHE A 128 1.50 -8.70 2.83
C PHE A 128 2.19 -10.07 2.93
N PRO A 129 1.50 -11.21 3.10
CA PRO A 129 2.17 -12.52 3.12
C PRO A 129 2.91 -12.85 1.81
N LYS A 130 2.40 -12.39 0.65
CA LYS A 130 3.07 -12.59 -0.64
C LYS A 130 4.36 -11.79 -0.75
N LEU A 131 4.34 -10.57 -0.21
CA LEU A 131 5.54 -9.75 -0.08
C LEU A 131 6.57 -10.41 0.82
N GLU A 132 6.16 -10.99 1.96
CA GLU A 132 7.07 -11.70 2.85
C GLU A 132 7.73 -12.89 2.15
N THR A 133 6.96 -13.70 1.42
CA THR A 133 7.48 -14.81 0.62
C THR A 133 8.50 -14.32 -0.42
N TYR A 134 8.15 -13.26 -1.17
CA TYR A 134 9.05 -12.67 -2.16
C TYR A 134 10.38 -12.19 -1.54
N LEU A 135 10.31 -11.45 -0.43
CA LEU A 135 11.49 -10.92 0.26
C LEU A 135 12.36 -12.01 0.90
N ALA A 136 11.76 -13.14 1.29
CA ALA A 136 12.50 -14.31 1.78
C ALA A 136 13.22 -15.09 0.65
N GLY A 137 12.94 -14.78 -0.61
CA GLY A 137 13.47 -15.51 -1.77
C GLY A 137 12.86 -16.91 -1.92
N VAL A 138 11.65 -17.12 -1.40
CA VAL A 138 10.93 -18.40 -1.38
C VAL A 138 9.81 -18.40 -2.43
#